data_AF-A0A1G3ZRZ2-F1
#
_entry.id   AF-A0A1G3ZRZ2-F1
#
_cell.length_a   1.000
_cell.length_b   1.000
_cell.length_c   1.000
_cell.angle_alpha   90.00
_cell.angle_beta   90.00
_cell.angle_gamma   90.00
#
_symmetry.space_group_name_H-M   'P 1'
#
loop_
_entity.id
_entity.type
_entity.pdbx_description
1 polymer ?
#
loop_
_entity_poly.entity_id
_entity_poly.type
_entity_poly.pdbx_seq_one_letter_code
_entity_poly.pdbx_strand_id
1 'polypeptide(L)'
;KKGYARVVDIAAELKISQASVTSMVQRLDAEGLVKYEKYRGMVLTGAGEEVARRIAHRHRLLTEFLRLFQLPEGVILKDVEGMEHHISPETFRAIEALTRHIGQNPALLAKITADLREKK
;
A
#
# COMPACT_ATOMS: atom_id res chain seq x y z
N LYS A 1 1.17 15.61 -10.45
CA LYS A 1 2.17 14.51 -10.54
C LYS A 1 3.20 14.87 -11.62
N LYS A 2 4.51 14.66 -11.38
CA LYS A 2 5.60 15.09 -12.29
C LYS A 2 5.90 14.11 -13.44
N GLY A 3 5.40 12.87 -13.39
CA GLY A 3 5.60 11.86 -14.45
C GLY A 3 6.91 11.07 -14.34
N TYR A 4 7.81 11.46 -13.45
CA TYR A 4 9.09 10.79 -13.17
C TYR A 4 9.42 10.89 -11.66
N ALA A 5 10.28 9.99 -11.17
CA ALA A 5 10.80 10.01 -9.80
C ALA A 5 12.33 10.12 -9.80
N ARG A 6 12.90 10.95 -8.92
CA ARG A 6 14.36 11.11 -8.79
C ARG A 6 14.86 10.35 -7.57
N VAL A 7 16.09 9.84 -7.64
CA VAL A 7 16.78 9.16 -6.54
C VAL A 7 16.79 10.00 -5.26
N VAL A 8 17.03 11.31 -5.39
CA VAL A 8 17.06 12.25 -4.25
C VAL A 8 15.69 12.32 -3.55
N ASP A 9 14.61 12.34 -4.34
CA ASP A 9 13.25 12.44 -3.80
C ASP A 9 12.87 11.15 -3.06
N ILE A 10 13.20 9.99 -3.64
CA ILE A 10 12.94 8.66 -3.03
C ILE A 10 13.75 8.48 -1.74
N ALA A 11 15.03 8.86 -1.75
CA ALA A 11 15.91 8.75 -0.59
C ALA A 11 15.39 9.59 0.58
N ALA A 12 14.92 10.81 0.30
CA ALA A 12 14.35 11.71 1.31
C ALA A 12 13.04 11.15 1.89
N GLU A 13 12.14 10.65 1.03
CA GLU A 13 10.85 10.10 1.45
C GLU A 13 11.00 8.83 2.30
N LEU A 14 11.85 7.91 1.84
CA LEU A 14 12.09 6.63 2.52
C LEU A 14 13.11 6.74 3.68
N LYS A 15 13.72 7.92 3.88
CA LYS A 15 14.75 8.18 4.90
C LYS A 15 15.92 7.18 4.84
N ILE A 16 16.38 6.87 3.62
CA ILE A 16 17.53 5.97 3.35
C ILE A 16 18.57 6.66 2.47
N SER A 17 19.75 6.04 2.31
CA SER A 17 20.81 6.62 1.49
C SER A 17 20.48 6.64 -0.01
N GLN A 18 20.95 7.66 -0.74
CA GLN A 18 20.83 7.70 -2.20
C GLN A 18 21.56 6.55 -2.90
N ALA A 19 22.64 6.04 -2.30
CA ALA A 19 23.37 4.88 -2.81
C ALA A 19 22.49 3.61 -2.75
N SER A 20 21.79 3.40 -1.64
CA SER A 20 20.82 2.30 -1.48
C SER A 20 19.69 2.39 -2.49
N VAL A 21 19.13 3.58 -2.69
CA VAL A 21 18.09 3.82 -3.71
C VAL A 21 18.63 3.52 -5.11
N THR A 22 19.82 4.04 -5.46
CA THR A 22 20.42 3.84 -6.79
C THR A 22 20.61 2.35 -7.09
N SER A 23 21.15 1.59 -6.12
CA SER A 23 21.34 0.14 -6.25
C SER A 23 20.01 -0.59 -6.51
N MET A 24 18.96 -0.24 -5.75
CA MET A 24 17.63 -0.83 -5.94
C MET A 24 17.02 -0.48 -7.30
N VAL A 25 17.16 0.78 -7.73
CA VAL A 25 16.61 1.25 -9.00
C VAL A 25 17.29 0.56 -10.19
N GLN A 26 18.61 0.37 -10.14
CA GLN A 26 19.33 -0.40 -11.16
C GLN A 26 18.85 -1.85 -11.23
N ARG A 27 18.56 -2.46 -10.09
CA ARG A 27 17.99 -3.81 -10.05
C ARG A 27 16.58 -3.85 -10.66
N LEU A 28 15.72 -2.90 -10.32
CA LEU A 28 14.36 -2.82 -10.89
C LEU A 28 14.38 -2.53 -12.41
N ASP A 29 15.38 -1.79 -12.89
CA ASP A 29 15.61 -1.54 -14.33
C ASP A 29 16.03 -2.83 -15.04
N ALA A 30 16.95 -3.60 -14.44
CA ALA A 30 17.36 -4.91 -14.93
C ALA A 30 16.20 -5.94 -14.94
N GLU A 31 15.26 -5.83 -13.99
CA GLU A 31 14.02 -6.63 -13.95
C GLU A 31 12.93 -6.10 -14.90
N GLY A 32 13.18 -5.00 -15.61
CA GLY A 32 12.25 -4.41 -16.58
C GLY A 32 11.03 -3.71 -15.96
N LEU A 33 11.07 -3.38 -14.67
CA LEU A 33 9.98 -2.73 -13.93
C LEU A 33 10.05 -1.21 -13.99
N VAL A 34 11.25 -0.65 -14.10
CA VAL A 34 11.45 0.79 -14.34
C VAL A 34 12.32 0.99 -15.57
N LYS A 35 12.32 2.22 -16.10
CA LYS A 35 13.36 2.72 -16.99
C LYS A 35 14.12 3.80 -16.26
N TYR A 36 15.39 3.54 -15.96
CA TYR A 36 16.26 4.50 -15.27
C TYR A 36 17.17 5.23 -16.25
N GLU A 37 17.07 6.55 -16.30
CA GLU A 37 17.99 7.40 -17.05
C GLU A 37 18.78 8.29 -16.07
N LYS A 38 20.11 8.16 -16.08
CA LYS A 38 21.00 8.97 -15.26
C LYS A 38 20.68 10.46 -15.46
N TYR A 39 20.53 11.20 -14.36
CA TYR A 39 20.14 12.62 -14.31
C TYR A 39 18.69 12.96 -14.68
N ARG A 40 17.95 12.05 -15.34
CA ARG A 40 16.54 12.24 -15.70
C ARG A 40 15.56 11.56 -14.73
N GLY A 41 16.04 10.61 -13.94
CA GLY A 41 15.26 9.89 -12.96
C GLY A 41 14.76 8.56 -13.50
N MET A 42 13.67 8.05 -12.93
CA MET A 42 13.05 6.80 -13.34
C MET A 42 11.57 6.97 -13.64
N VAL A 43 11.09 6.14 -14.56
CA VAL A 43 9.66 5.98 -14.87
C VAL A 43 9.31 4.50 -14.78
N LEU A 44 8.07 4.18 -14.42
CA LEU A 44 7.59 2.80 -14.46
C LEU A 44 7.45 2.34 -15.92
N THR A 45 7.77 1.08 -16.17
CA THR A 45 7.34 0.40 -17.41
C THR A 45 5.88 -0.02 -17.27
N GLY A 46 5.25 -0.52 -18.34
CA GLY A 46 3.91 -1.11 -18.24
C GLY A 46 3.82 -2.24 -17.20
N ALA A 47 4.87 -3.09 -17.12
CA ALA A 47 4.98 -4.14 -16.12
C ALA A 47 5.13 -3.57 -14.70
N GLY A 48 5.99 -2.56 -14.53
CA GLY A 48 6.15 -1.87 -13.25
C GLY A 48 4.87 -1.19 -12.78
N GLU A 49 4.11 -0.59 -13.70
CA GLU A 49 2.82 0.01 -13.37
C GLU A 49 1.80 -1.02 -12.89
N GLU A 50 1.77 -2.22 -13.48
CA GLU A 50 0.87 -3.28 -13.04
C GLU A 50 1.20 -3.72 -11.60
N VAL A 51 2.48 -3.94 -11.31
CA VAL A 51 2.94 -4.27 -9.96
C VAL A 51 2.61 -3.13 -8.99
N ALA A 52 2.90 -1.88 -9.36
CA ALA A 52 2.60 -0.71 -8.53
C ALA A 52 1.09 -0.56 -8.26
N ARG A 53 0.24 -0.79 -9.27
CA ARG A 53 -1.22 -0.78 -9.10
C ARG A 53 -1.68 -1.85 -8.12
N ARG A 54 -1.11 -3.06 -8.18
CA ARG A 54 -1.45 -4.15 -7.25
C ARG A 54 -1.04 -3.80 -5.81
N ILE A 55 0.15 -3.26 -5.60
CA ILE A 55 0.62 -2.81 -4.28
C ILE A 55 -0.30 -1.70 -3.75
N ALA A 56 -0.58 -0.67 -4.56
CA ALA A 56 -1.43 0.44 -4.17
C ALA A 56 -2.90 0.02 -3.90
N HIS A 57 -3.43 -0.95 -4.66
CA HIS A 57 -4.74 -1.53 -4.40
C HIS A 57 -4.79 -2.19 -3.03
N ARG A 58 -3.78 -3.00 -2.73
CA ARG A 58 -3.68 -3.73 -1.48
C ARG A 58 -3.60 -2.82 -0.27
N HIS A 59 -2.72 -1.82 -0.32
CA HIS A 59 -2.60 -0.81 0.73
C HIS A 59 -3.94 -0.11 0.99
N ARG A 60 -4.60 0.38 -0.07
CA ARG A 60 -5.87 1.10 0.02
C ARG A 60 -6.98 0.25 0.62
N LEU A 61 -7.14 -0.98 0.14
CA LEU A 61 -8.19 -1.87 0.63
C LEU A 61 -8.01 -2.19 2.12
N LEU A 62 -6.78 -2.50 2.55
CA LEU A 62 -6.51 -2.79 3.97
C LEU A 62 -6.73 -1.55 4.83
N THR A 63 -6.36 -0.37 4.34
CA THR A 63 -6.61 0.89 5.03
C THR A 63 -8.11 1.16 5.16
N GLU A 64 -8.87 0.99 4.07
CA GLU A 64 -10.34 1.14 4.07
C GLU A 64 -10.98 0.16 5.04
N PHE A 65 -10.59 -1.10 4.99
CA PHE A 65 -11.06 -2.14 5.89
C PHE A 65 -10.88 -1.76 7.36
N LEU A 66 -9.68 -1.35 7.77
CA LEU A 66 -9.42 -0.98 9.15
C LEU A 66 -10.12 0.32 9.56
N ARG A 67 -10.29 1.28 8.64
CA ARG A 67 -11.03 2.53 8.87
C ARG A 67 -12.51 2.30 9.16
N LEU A 68 -13.12 1.24 8.63
CA LEU A 68 -14.52 0.89 8.95
C LEU A 68 -14.74 0.81 10.47
N PHE A 69 -13.75 0.31 11.20
CA PHE A 69 -13.84 0.11 12.65
C PHE A 69 -13.40 1.33 13.48
N GLN A 70 -13.20 2.50 12.85
CA GLN A 70 -12.84 3.77 13.51
C GLN A 70 -11.59 3.65 14.38
N LEU A 71 -10.60 2.86 13.93
CA LEU A 71 -9.32 2.75 14.59
C LEU A 71 -8.51 4.06 14.44
N PRO A 72 -7.61 4.38 15.38
CA PRO A 72 -6.73 5.54 15.23
C PRO A 72 -5.84 5.40 13.99
N GLU A 73 -5.62 6.50 13.24
CA GLU A 73 -4.84 6.49 12.00
C GLU A 73 -3.40 5.97 12.18
N GLY A 74 -2.77 6.24 13.34
CA GLY A 74 -1.44 5.69 13.64
C GLY A 74 -1.41 4.17 13.78
N VAL A 75 -2.51 3.56 14.28
CA VAL A 75 -2.67 2.11 14.36
C VAL A 75 -2.91 1.55 12.95
N ILE A 76 -3.80 2.19 12.18
CA ILE A 76 -4.10 1.78 10.80
C ILE A 76 -2.83 1.77 9.95
N LEU A 77 -2.02 2.83 9.99
CA LEU A 77 -0.79 2.93 9.20
C LEU A 77 0.17 1.78 9.52
N LYS A 78 0.43 1.55 10.82
CA LYS A 78 1.34 0.50 11.29
C LYS A 78 0.84 -0.90 10.92
N ASP A 79 -0.45 -1.16 11.12
CA ASP A 79 -1.02 -2.48 10.89
C ASP A 79 -1.15 -2.78 9.40
N VAL A 80 -1.49 -1.79 8.56
CA VAL A 80 -1.50 -1.96 7.10
C VAL A 80 -0.12 -2.31 6.58
N GLU A 81 0.93 -1.59 7.00
CA GLU A 81 2.32 -1.90 6.62
C GLU A 81 2.72 -3.33 7.01
N GLY A 82 2.35 -3.74 8.23
CA GLY A 82 2.57 -5.12 8.70
C GLY A 82 1.77 -6.16 7.91
N MET A 83 0.52 -5.88 7.56
CA MET A 83 -0.36 -6.82 6.87
C MET A 83 -0.05 -6.94 5.38
N GLU A 84 0.21 -5.83 4.70
CA GLU A 84 0.28 -5.79 3.24
C GLU A 84 1.42 -6.64 2.69
N HIS A 85 2.48 -6.90 3.45
CA HIS A 85 3.58 -7.76 3.05
C HIS A 85 3.41 -9.24 3.44
N HIS A 86 2.50 -9.57 4.35
CA HIS A 86 2.46 -10.89 5.00
C HIS A 86 1.18 -11.70 4.77
N ILE A 87 0.08 -11.10 4.32
CA ILE A 87 -1.16 -11.86 4.08
C ILE A 87 -1.14 -12.58 2.72
N SER A 88 -1.70 -13.78 2.64
CA SER A 88 -1.81 -14.49 1.36
C SER A 88 -2.83 -13.81 0.42
N PRO A 89 -2.77 -14.10 -0.90
CA PRO A 89 -3.81 -13.67 -1.85
C PRO A 89 -5.23 -14.12 -1.45
N GLU A 90 -5.37 -15.30 -0.86
CA GLU A 90 -6.64 -15.86 -0.39
C GLU A 90 -7.22 -15.02 0.73
N THR A 91 -6.41 -14.71 1.74
CA THR A 91 -6.83 -13.85 2.87
C THR A 91 -7.16 -12.45 2.39
N PHE A 92 -6.37 -11.90 1.46
CA PHE A 92 -6.66 -10.60 0.88
C PHE A 92 -8.02 -10.57 0.16
N ARG A 93 -8.36 -11.59 -0.63
CA ARG A 93 -9.68 -11.71 -1.30
C ARG A 93 -10.83 -11.81 -0.28
N ALA A 94 -10.62 -12.53 0.82
CA ALA A 94 -11.62 -12.64 1.88
C ALA A 94 -11.86 -11.28 2.55
N ILE A 95 -10.80 -10.53 2.86
CA ILE A 95 -10.90 -9.16 3.38
C ILE A 95 -11.61 -8.26 2.38
N GLU A 96 -11.27 -8.33 1.09
CA GLU A 96 -11.92 -7.54 0.04
C GLU A 96 -13.44 -7.76 -0.03
N ALA A 97 -13.86 -9.03 0.01
CA ALA A 97 -15.27 -9.37 0.06
C ALA A 97 -15.93 -8.82 1.33
N LEU A 98 -15.28 -8.98 2.49
CA LEU A 98 -15.79 -8.52 3.77
C LEU A 98 -15.94 -6.99 3.81
N THR A 99 -14.92 -6.25 3.40
CA THR A 99 -14.93 -4.78 3.31
C THR A 99 -16.12 -4.30 2.48
N ARG A 100 -16.33 -4.92 1.31
CA ARG A 100 -17.46 -4.58 0.43
C ARG A 100 -18.81 -4.83 1.10
N HIS A 101 -19.01 -6.00 1.69
CA HIS A 101 -20.29 -6.37 2.30
C HIS A 101 -20.59 -5.56 3.58
N ILE A 102 -19.60 -5.29 4.41
CA ILE A 102 -19.76 -4.46 5.61
C ILE A 102 -20.02 -3.00 5.19
N GLY A 103 -19.24 -2.46 4.24
CA GLY A 103 -19.41 -1.07 3.78
C GLY A 103 -20.77 -0.79 3.15
N GLN A 104 -21.40 -1.80 2.56
CA GLN A 104 -22.76 -1.71 2.00
C GLN A 104 -23.87 -1.95 3.04
N ASN A 105 -23.54 -2.30 4.28
CA ASN A 105 -24.50 -2.60 5.34
C ASN A 105 -24.22 -1.77 6.62
N PRO A 106 -24.70 -0.52 6.66
CA PRO A 106 -24.47 0.37 7.81
C PRO A 106 -24.97 -0.17 9.14
N ALA A 107 -26.08 -0.94 9.14
CA ALA A 107 -26.63 -1.53 10.36
C ALA A 107 -25.70 -2.60 10.94
N LEU A 108 -25.14 -3.46 10.09
CA LEU A 108 -24.14 -4.45 10.50
C LEU A 108 -22.87 -3.76 11.03
N LEU A 109 -22.38 -2.73 10.33
CA LEU A 109 -21.20 -1.99 10.78
C LEU A 109 -21.41 -1.33 12.14
N ALA A 110 -22.58 -0.73 12.36
CA ALA A 110 -22.95 -0.14 13.64
C ALA A 110 -22.96 -1.19 14.77
N LYS A 111 -23.54 -2.37 14.50
CA LYS A 111 -23.55 -3.49 15.45
C LYS A 111 -22.13 -3.95 15.80
N ILE A 112 -21.28 -4.21 14.82
CA ILE A 112 -19.88 -4.62 15.05
C ILE A 112 -19.13 -3.56 15.85
N THR A 113 -19.32 -2.29 15.53
CA THR A 113 -18.66 -1.18 16.23
C THR A 113 -19.11 -1.07 17.69
N ALA A 114 -20.39 -1.32 17.97
CA ALA A 114 -20.92 -1.37 19.33
C ALA A 114 -20.28 -2.52 20.13
N ASP A 115 -20.26 -3.73 19.55
CA ASP A 115 -19.67 -4.93 20.18
C ASP A 115 -18.18 -4.72 20.52
N LEU A 116 -17.43 -4.01 19.67
CA LEU A 116 -16.01 -3.69 19.91
C LEU A 116 -15.80 -2.68 21.04
N ARG A 117 -16.77 -1.81 21.32
CA ARG A 117 -16.72 -0.84 22.43
C ARG A 117 -17.10 -1.46 23.76
N GLU A 118 -18.05 -2.38 23.76
CA GLU A 118 -18.50 -3.09 24.98
C GLU A 118 -17.45 -4.06 25.53
N LYS A 119 -16.50 -4.50 24.69
CA LYS A 119 -15.41 -5.41 25.05
C LYS A 119 -14.11 -4.71 25.49
N LYS A 120 -14.09 -3.38 25.54
CA LYS A 120 -12.99 -2.57 26.10
C LYS A 120 -13.32 -2.17 27.53
#